data_AF-A0A9W9KCV3-F1
#
_entry.id   AF-A0A9W9KCV3-F1
#
_cell.length_a   1.000
_cell.length_b   1.000
_cell.length_c   1.000
_cell.angle_alpha   90.00
_cell.angle_beta   90.00
_cell.angle_gamma   90.00
#
_symmetry.space_group_name_H-M   'P 1'
#
loop_
_entity.id
_entity.type
_entity.pdbx_description
1 polymer ?
#
loop_
_entity_poly.entity_id
_entity_poly.type
_entity_poly.pdbx_seq_one_letter_code
_entity_poly.pdbx_strand_id
1 'polypeptide(L)'
;MDSLDQLLGESRTSSRLSSCHIQDQILLFYNLANSMLDLCRGYWIHNPWSSKDVHKHPAILRLGIILLEIATGLKFEESNDQDQVSKLNKDNYKASDIFKDIQEQGRKDPTKRLPSGLSRAISACLDVKPTPSITAAQLTGKQEGPIRQYVLSCIVAPLASDLSSFGVTLERSHDCASHDMNKERLHEASVPTLATDKQEAKSASWSSYKSTNLSNGITFSSDLYVI
;
A
#
# COMPACT_ATOMS: atom_id res chain seq x y z
N MET A 1 -16.33 4.34 -1.69
CA MET A 1 -14.94 3.92 -1.98
C MET A 1 -15.02 2.45 -2.29
N ASP A 2 -14.68 2.06 -3.51
CA ASP A 2 -14.64 0.66 -3.91
C ASP A 2 -13.57 -0.06 -3.10
N SER A 3 -13.84 -1.29 -2.63
CA SER A 3 -12.85 -2.09 -1.92
C SER A 3 -11.67 -2.38 -2.85
N LEU A 4 -10.45 -2.53 -2.31
CA LEU A 4 -9.30 -3.06 -3.07
C LEU A 4 -9.68 -4.37 -3.79
N ASP A 5 -10.58 -5.16 -3.20
CA ASP A 5 -11.12 -6.39 -3.78
C ASP A 5 -12.02 -6.15 -5.02
N GLN A 6 -12.68 -4.99 -5.12
CA GLN A 6 -13.47 -4.60 -6.31
C GLN A 6 -12.58 -4.08 -7.44
N LEU A 7 -11.48 -3.38 -7.11
CA LEU A 7 -10.50 -2.92 -8.11
C LEU A 7 -9.79 -4.09 -8.81
N LEU A 8 -9.63 -5.21 -8.11
CA LEU A 8 -8.90 -6.38 -8.60
C LEU A 8 -9.77 -7.37 -9.41
N GLY A 9 -11.10 -7.21 -9.41
CA GLY A 9 -12.04 -8.05 -10.16
C GLY A 9 -12.09 -9.51 -9.67
N GLU A 10 -13.27 -10.13 -9.69
CA GLU A 10 -13.47 -11.50 -9.21
C GLU A 10 -12.54 -12.53 -9.88
N SER A 11 -11.48 -12.94 -9.15
CA SER A 11 -10.81 -14.25 -9.08
C SER A 11 -10.38 -15.01 -10.36
N ARG A 12 -10.63 -14.52 -11.58
CA ARG A 12 -10.28 -15.19 -12.85
C ARG A 12 -9.02 -14.64 -13.53
N THR A 13 -8.41 -13.61 -12.95
CA THR A 13 -7.27 -12.89 -13.55
C THR A 13 -5.91 -13.48 -13.15
N SER A 14 -5.77 -14.07 -11.96
CA SER A 14 -4.47 -14.53 -11.44
C SER A 14 -3.75 -15.55 -12.35
N SER A 15 -4.47 -16.56 -12.86
CA SER A 15 -3.86 -17.58 -13.75
C SER A 15 -3.48 -17.06 -15.14
N ARG A 16 -4.10 -15.97 -15.60
CA ARG A 16 -3.73 -15.32 -16.86
C ARG A 16 -2.52 -14.42 -16.65
N LEU A 17 -2.46 -13.71 -15.53
CA LEU A 17 -1.36 -12.80 -15.21
C LEU A 17 -0.05 -13.54 -14.95
N SER A 18 -0.09 -14.74 -14.36
CA SER A 18 1.11 -15.56 -14.19
C SER A 18 1.73 -16.03 -15.50
N SER A 19 0.95 -16.07 -16.59
CA SER A 19 1.42 -16.41 -17.93
C SER A 19 1.99 -15.22 -18.70
N CYS A 20 1.82 -13.99 -18.20
CA CYS A 20 2.39 -12.80 -18.81
C CYS A 20 3.92 -12.81 -18.72
N HIS A 21 4.56 -12.06 -19.62
CA HIS A 21 6.01 -11.88 -19.57
C HIS A 21 6.41 -11.28 -18.21
N ILE A 22 7.54 -11.73 -17.64
CA ILE A 22 7.97 -11.34 -16.30
C ILE A 22 8.10 -9.82 -16.13
N GLN A 23 8.49 -9.12 -17.20
CA GLN A 23 8.56 -7.66 -17.24
C GLN A 23 7.19 -7.00 -16.99
N ASP A 24 6.12 -7.52 -17.60
CA ASP A 24 4.76 -6.99 -17.44
C ASP A 24 4.24 -7.26 -16.03
N GLN A 25 4.59 -8.42 -15.46
CA GLN A 25 4.24 -8.74 -14.08
C GLN A 25 4.92 -7.76 -13.12
N ILE A 26 6.22 -7.49 -13.28
CA ILE A 26 6.94 -6.54 -12.41
C ILE A 26 6.40 -5.12 -12.60
N LEU A 27 6.04 -4.72 -13.82
CA LEU A 27 5.43 -3.42 -14.07
C LEU A 27 4.07 -3.29 -13.37
N LEU A 28 3.25 -4.35 -13.42
CA LEU A 28 2.00 -4.43 -12.67
C LEU A 28 2.25 -4.32 -11.16
N PHE A 29 3.24 -5.03 -10.63
CA PHE A 29 3.62 -4.97 -9.21
C PHE A 29 4.07 -3.58 -8.78
N TYR A 30 4.89 -2.94 -9.61
CA TYR A 30 5.33 -1.56 -9.40
C TYR A 30 4.14 -0.61 -9.35
N ASN A 31 3.21 -0.72 -10.31
CA ASN A 31 2.02 0.13 -10.35
C ASN A 31 1.07 -0.13 -9.17
N LEU A 32 0.89 -1.38 -8.77
CA LEU A 32 0.07 -1.75 -7.61
C LEU A 32 0.67 -1.18 -6.31
N ALA A 33 1.98 -1.33 -6.11
CA ALA A 33 2.67 -0.79 -4.94
C ALA A 33 2.64 0.74 -4.89
N ASN A 34 2.78 1.42 -6.03
CA ASN A 34 2.61 2.88 -6.09
C ASN A 34 1.18 3.31 -5.85
N SER A 35 0.20 2.63 -6.43
CA SER A 35 -1.23 2.93 -6.22
C SER A 35 -1.60 2.81 -4.73
N MET A 36 -1.03 1.83 -4.03
CA MET A 36 -1.21 1.67 -2.58
C MET A 36 -0.73 2.90 -1.79
N LEU A 37 0.31 3.61 -2.25
CA LEU A 37 0.81 4.83 -1.59
C LEU A 37 -0.16 6.01 -1.68
N ASP A 38 -1.06 6.01 -2.67
CA ASP A 38 -2.05 7.06 -2.88
C ASP A 38 -3.42 6.67 -2.31
N LEU A 39 -3.83 5.41 -2.49
CA LEU A 39 -5.13 4.90 -2.05
C LEU A 39 -5.22 4.73 -0.53
N CYS A 40 -4.12 4.39 0.14
CA CYS A 40 -4.14 4.09 1.57
C CYS A 40 -3.89 5.30 2.48
N ARG A 41 -3.98 6.54 1.98
CA ARG A 41 -3.82 7.74 2.82
C ARG A 41 -4.78 7.69 4.01
N GLY A 42 -4.25 7.77 5.23
CA GLY A 42 -5.01 7.65 6.48
C GLY A 42 -5.36 6.21 6.94
N TYR A 43 -5.46 5.24 6.03
CA TYR A 43 -5.81 3.84 6.38
C TYR A 43 -4.68 3.11 7.11
N TRP A 44 -3.44 3.59 6.99
CA TRP A 44 -2.28 3.01 7.67
C TRP A 44 -2.34 3.07 9.20
N ILE A 45 -3.13 4.00 9.75
CA ILE A 45 -3.07 4.39 11.16
C ILE A 45 -4.23 3.81 12.00
N HIS A 46 -5.26 3.24 11.35
CA HIS A 46 -6.56 3.00 12.01
C HIS A 46 -6.69 1.73 12.85
N ASN A 47 -5.71 0.82 12.85
CA ASN A 47 -5.80 -0.38 13.69
C ASN A 47 -4.87 -0.29 14.91
N PRO A 48 -5.42 -0.26 16.14
CA PRO A 48 -4.59 -0.32 17.34
C PRO A 48 -3.88 -1.67 17.41
N TRP A 49 -2.56 -1.64 17.29
CA TRP A 49 -1.68 -2.80 17.34
C TRP A 49 -1.81 -3.57 18.65
N SER A 50 -1.95 -4.89 18.56
CA SER A 50 -1.83 -5.80 19.68
C SER A 50 -0.48 -6.51 19.64
N SER A 51 0.08 -6.85 20.81
CA SER A 51 1.28 -7.70 20.87
C SER A 51 1.06 -9.12 20.32
N LYS A 52 -0.19 -9.48 20.02
CA LYS A 52 -0.59 -10.76 19.42
C LYS A 52 -0.53 -10.75 17.89
N ASP A 53 -0.33 -9.58 17.27
CA ASP A 53 -0.29 -9.45 15.82
C ASP A 53 1.11 -9.84 15.33
N VAL A 54 1.19 -10.93 14.56
CA VAL A 54 2.43 -11.38 13.90
C VAL A 54 2.79 -10.40 12.79
N HIS A 55 1.78 -10.00 12.02
CA HIS A 55 1.93 -8.99 11.00
C HIS A 55 1.24 -7.70 11.42
N LYS A 56 2.01 -6.62 11.44
CA LYS A 56 1.47 -5.32 11.80
C LYS A 56 0.67 -4.82 10.60
N HIS A 57 1.27 -4.34 9.54
CA HIS A 57 0.52 -3.63 8.48
C HIS A 57 -0.38 -4.54 7.60
N PRO A 58 -1.72 -4.60 7.77
CA PRO A 58 -2.55 -5.57 7.03
C PRO A 58 -2.59 -5.28 5.53
N ALA A 59 -2.56 -4.00 5.14
CA ALA A 59 -2.48 -3.59 3.75
C ALA A 59 -1.16 -4.02 3.09
N ILE A 60 -0.03 -3.94 3.81
CA ILE A 60 1.27 -4.43 3.31
C ILE A 60 1.24 -5.96 3.16
N LEU A 61 0.66 -6.67 4.14
CA LEU A 61 0.51 -8.12 4.04
C LEU A 61 -0.34 -8.51 2.83
N ARG A 62 -1.49 -7.86 2.65
CA ARG A 62 -2.38 -8.12 1.52
C ARG A 62 -1.69 -7.86 0.19
N LEU A 63 -0.90 -6.79 0.09
CA LEU A 63 -0.05 -6.55 -1.08
C LEU A 63 0.91 -7.75 -1.30
N GLY A 64 1.62 -8.19 -0.26
CA GLY A 64 2.52 -9.35 -0.35
C GLY A 64 1.84 -10.62 -0.87
N ILE A 65 0.62 -10.90 -0.40
CA ILE A 65 -0.19 -12.03 -0.86
C ILE A 65 -0.57 -11.87 -2.33
N ILE A 66 -1.04 -10.70 -2.76
CA ILE A 66 -1.40 -10.45 -4.17
C ILE A 66 -0.18 -10.61 -5.09
N LEU A 67 0.98 -10.08 -4.68
CA LEU A 67 2.24 -10.25 -5.41
C LEU A 67 2.60 -11.74 -5.57
N LEU A 68 2.45 -12.53 -4.49
CA LEU A 68 2.66 -13.97 -4.52
C LEU A 68 1.69 -14.69 -5.45
N GLU A 69 0.40 -14.39 -5.37
CA GLU A 69 -0.63 -15.02 -6.21
C GLU A 69 -0.33 -14.82 -7.68
N ILE A 70 -0.02 -13.59 -8.09
CA ILE A 70 0.29 -13.27 -9.49
C ILE A 70 1.60 -13.93 -9.92
N ALA A 71 2.66 -13.84 -9.09
CA ALA A 71 3.97 -14.39 -9.43
C ALA A 71 3.97 -15.92 -9.57
N THR A 72 3.02 -16.60 -8.92
CA THR A 72 2.93 -18.07 -8.90
C THR A 72 1.78 -18.61 -9.72
N GLY A 73 0.78 -17.77 -10.03
CA GLY A 73 -0.52 -18.19 -10.54
C GLY A 73 -1.34 -19.02 -9.54
N LEU A 74 -0.87 -19.16 -8.30
CA LEU A 74 -1.60 -19.88 -7.26
C LEU A 74 -2.65 -18.95 -6.68
N LYS A 75 -3.83 -19.51 -6.39
CA LYS A 75 -4.86 -18.82 -5.65
C LYS A 75 -4.58 -18.98 -4.16
N PHE A 76 -4.55 -17.86 -3.43
CA PHE A 76 -4.40 -17.87 -2.00
C PHE A 76 -5.76 -18.07 -1.33
N GLU A 77 -5.89 -19.16 -0.59
CA GLU A 77 -7.08 -19.43 0.21
C GLU A 77 -6.98 -18.75 1.57
N GLU A 78 -7.61 -17.57 1.66
CA GLU A 78 -7.74 -16.83 2.91
C GLU A 78 -8.36 -17.70 4.02
N SER A 79 -7.87 -17.52 5.24
CA SER A 79 -8.47 -18.19 6.39
C SER A 79 -9.92 -17.71 6.62
N ASN A 80 -10.80 -18.64 6.97
CA ASN A 80 -12.20 -18.37 7.32
C ASN A 80 -12.38 -18.06 8.82
N ASP A 81 -11.34 -17.53 9.48
CA ASP A 81 -11.44 -17.16 10.90
C ASP A 81 -12.27 -15.90 11.08
N GLN A 82 -13.15 -15.91 12.08
CA GLN A 82 -13.95 -14.73 12.45
C GLN A 82 -13.12 -13.66 13.17
N ASP A 83 -12.07 -14.06 13.87
CA ASP A 83 -11.13 -13.13 14.51
C ASP A 83 -10.12 -12.61 13.49
N GLN A 84 -10.14 -11.29 13.25
CA GLN A 84 -9.30 -10.65 12.23
C GLN A 84 -7.80 -10.83 12.50
N VAL A 85 -7.38 -10.80 13.77
CA VAL A 85 -5.98 -11.00 14.16
C VAL A 85 -5.53 -12.43 13.85
N SER A 86 -6.33 -13.42 14.25
CA SER A 86 -6.08 -14.83 13.94
C SER A 86 -6.02 -15.07 12.43
N LYS A 87 -6.96 -14.49 11.68
CA LYS A 87 -6.99 -14.55 10.22
C LYS A 87 -5.69 -14.03 9.61
N LEU A 88 -5.29 -12.80 9.96
CA LEU A 88 -4.07 -12.17 9.44
C LEU A 88 -2.81 -12.97 9.79
N ASN A 89 -2.72 -13.49 11.01
CA ASN A 89 -1.59 -14.31 11.43
C ASN A 89 -1.50 -15.60 10.62
N LYS A 90 -2.61 -16.32 10.43
CA LYS A 90 -2.64 -17.55 9.63
C LYS A 90 -2.33 -17.28 8.16
N ASP A 91 -2.89 -16.22 7.59
CA ASP A 91 -2.62 -15.81 6.22
C ASP A 91 -1.14 -15.44 6.04
N ASN A 92 -0.54 -14.74 7.01
CA ASN A 92 0.90 -14.45 7.01
C ASN A 92 1.77 -15.71 7.05
N TYR A 93 1.46 -16.67 7.92
CA TYR A 93 2.21 -17.94 7.99
C TYR A 93 2.10 -18.74 6.68
N LYS A 94 0.89 -18.93 6.16
CA LYS A 94 0.67 -19.61 4.88
C LYS A 94 1.44 -18.94 3.74
N ALA A 95 1.36 -17.62 3.63
CA ALA A 95 2.05 -16.87 2.59
C ALA A 95 3.58 -16.97 2.72
N SER A 96 4.09 -16.94 3.95
CA SER A 96 5.52 -17.09 4.24
C SER A 96 6.04 -18.48 3.88
N ASP A 97 5.27 -19.53 4.15
CA ASP A 97 5.66 -20.90 3.81
C ASP A 97 5.65 -21.12 2.29
N ILE A 98 4.60 -20.69 1.59
CA ILE A 98 4.56 -20.71 0.12
C ILE A 98 5.77 -19.97 -0.47
N PHE A 99 6.10 -18.80 0.07
CA PHE A 99 7.23 -18.01 -0.41
C PHE A 99 8.58 -18.73 -0.20
N LYS A 100 8.79 -19.37 0.96
CA LYS A 100 9.99 -20.18 1.21
C LYS A 100 10.09 -21.34 0.24
N ASP A 101 9.00 -22.05 0.00
CA ASP A 101 8.97 -23.18 -0.94
C ASP A 101 9.39 -22.72 -2.35
N ILE A 102 8.89 -21.57 -2.81
CA ILE A 102 9.28 -20.98 -4.10
C ILE A 102 10.76 -20.59 -4.11
N GLN A 103 11.28 -20.00 -3.05
CA GLN A 103 12.70 -19.67 -2.95
C GLN A 103 13.57 -20.93 -3.00
N GLU A 104 13.17 -22.00 -2.32
CA GLU A 104 13.87 -23.28 -2.36
C GLU A 104 13.80 -23.94 -3.73
N GLN A 105 12.65 -23.90 -4.40
CA GLN A 105 12.49 -24.36 -5.77
C GLN A 105 13.38 -23.56 -6.72
N GLY A 106 13.44 -22.23 -6.58
CA GLY A 106 14.30 -21.37 -7.38
C GLY A 106 15.81 -21.59 -7.17
N ARG A 107 16.22 -22.18 -6.03
CA ARG A 107 17.60 -22.64 -5.81
C ARG A 107 17.90 -23.94 -6.57
N LYS A 108 16.90 -24.81 -6.71
CA LYS A 108 17.01 -26.09 -7.43
C LYS A 108 16.87 -25.91 -8.95
N ASP A 109 16.01 -24.99 -9.36
CA ASP A 109 15.67 -24.70 -10.76
C ASP A 109 15.70 -23.18 -11.02
N PRO A 110 16.76 -22.68 -11.68
CA PRO A 110 16.89 -21.25 -11.97
C PRO A 110 15.75 -20.67 -12.82
N THR A 111 15.03 -21.49 -13.60
CA THR A 111 13.93 -21.02 -14.44
C THR A 111 12.69 -20.66 -13.64
N LYS A 112 12.55 -21.21 -12.42
CA LYS A 112 11.47 -20.92 -11.47
C LYS A 112 11.84 -19.82 -10.49
N ARG A 113 13.05 -19.27 -10.60
CA ARG A 113 13.56 -18.29 -9.66
C ARG A 113 12.90 -16.94 -9.90
N LEU A 114 12.32 -16.38 -8.84
CA LEU A 114 11.79 -15.03 -8.89
C LEU A 114 12.90 -14.00 -9.13
N PRO A 115 12.64 -12.93 -9.89
CA PRO A 115 13.49 -11.76 -9.97
C PRO A 115 13.87 -11.23 -8.57
N SER A 116 15.09 -10.72 -8.45
CA SER A 116 15.69 -10.41 -7.15
C SER A 116 14.96 -9.28 -6.41
N GLY A 117 14.51 -8.26 -7.13
CA GLY A 117 13.72 -7.16 -6.61
C GLY A 117 12.32 -7.60 -6.21
N LEU A 118 11.66 -8.42 -7.04
CA LEU A 118 10.36 -9.02 -6.70
C LEU A 118 10.44 -9.89 -5.43
N SER A 119 11.45 -10.77 -5.34
CA SER A 119 11.65 -11.60 -4.15
C SER A 119 11.88 -10.74 -2.89
N ARG A 120 12.68 -9.67 -3.00
CA ARG A 120 12.88 -8.71 -1.90
C ARG A 120 11.60 -7.98 -1.52
N ALA A 121 10.81 -7.53 -2.49
CA ALA A 121 9.55 -6.83 -2.26
C ALA A 121 8.53 -7.73 -1.53
N ILE A 122 8.35 -8.97 -2.01
CA ILE A 122 7.47 -9.95 -1.34
C ILE A 122 7.95 -10.21 0.09
N SER A 123 9.25 -10.45 0.29
CA SER A 123 9.81 -10.66 1.63
C SER A 123 9.55 -9.47 2.54
N ALA A 124 9.71 -8.25 2.04
CA ALA A 124 9.45 -7.02 2.79
C ALA A 124 7.96 -6.83 3.14
N CYS A 125 7.05 -7.39 2.32
CA CYS A 125 5.63 -7.38 2.59
C CYS A 125 5.20 -8.40 3.65
N LEU A 126 5.86 -9.56 3.71
CA LEU A 126 5.50 -10.65 4.64
C LEU A 126 6.19 -10.52 6.00
N ASP A 127 7.36 -9.89 6.03
CA ASP A 127 8.18 -9.73 7.23
C ASP A 127 8.68 -8.28 7.30
N VAL A 128 7.81 -7.40 7.82
CA VAL A 128 8.09 -5.97 7.93
C VAL A 128 9.17 -5.72 8.98
N LYS A 129 10.40 -5.48 8.49
CA LYS A 129 11.58 -5.25 9.32
C LYS A 129 11.99 -3.78 9.35
N PRO A 130 12.47 -3.27 10.49
CA PRO A 130 13.10 -1.95 10.55
C PRO A 130 14.26 -1.83 9.56
N THR A 131 14.44 -0.64 9.03
CA THR A 131 15.59 -0.28 8.20
C THR A 131 16.48 0.71 8.96
N PRO A 132 17.74 0.96 8.53
CA PRO A 132 18.59 1.95 9.19
C PRO A 132 17.95 3.35 9.28
N SER A 133 17.07 3.70 8.33
CA SER A 133 16.33 4.96 8.30
C SER A 133 14.98 4.92 9.03
N ILE A 134 14.46 3.73 9.37
CA ILE A 134 13.12 3.55 9.92
C ILE A 134 13.16 2.55 11.09
N THR A 135 12.96 3.06 12.30
CA THR A 135 12.94 2.25 13.52
C THR A 135 11.65 1.44 13.67
N ALA A 136 11.69 0.39 14.50
CA ALA A 136 10.50 -0.41 14.83
C ALA A 136 9.38 0.45 15.43
N ALA A 137 9.72 1.42 16.30
CA ALA A 137 8.76 2.32 16.92
C ALA A 137 8.05 3.22 15.90
N GLN A 138 8.76 3.65 14.85
CA GLN A 138 8.18 4.44 13.77
C GLN A 138 7.24 3.62 12.89
N LEU A 139 7.58 2.35 12.62
CA LEU A 139 6.70 1.44 11.89
C LEU A 139 5.43 1.13 12.69
N THR A 140 5.52 0.95 14.00
CA THR A 140 4.34 0.72 14.85
C THR A 140 3.60 2.00 15.26
N GLY A 141 4.16 3.17 14.90
CA GLY A 141 3.63 4.46 15.31
C GLY A 141 2.33 4.82 14.60
N LYS A 142 1.69 5.90 15.05
CA LYS A 142 0.50 6.48 14.40
C LYS A 142 0.86 7.42 13.23
N GLN A 143 2.10 7.35 12.73
CA GLN A 143 2.57 8.21 11.66
C GLN A 143 2.58 7.45 10.35
N GLU A 144 1.91 8.01 9.34
CA GLU A 144 1.89 7.44 7.99
C GLU A 144 3.23 7.59 7.27
N GLY A 145 3.96 8.68 7.52
CA GLY A 145 5.23 8.99 6.84
C GLY A 145 6.24 7.82 6.83
N PRO A 146 6.58 7.23 8.00
CA PRO A 146 7.46 6.06 8.07
C PRO A 146 6.98 4.84 7.28
N ILE A 147 5.67 4.58 7.27
CA ILE A 147 5.10 3.45 6.54
C ILE A 147 5.19 3.69 5.02
N ARG A 148 4.86 4.91 4.56
CA ARG A 148 5.04 5.27 3.14
C ARG A 148 6.50 5.19 2.72
N GLN A 149 7.42 5.67 3.56
CA GLN A 149 8.84 5.58 3.29
C GLN A 149 9.29 4.12 3.21
N TYR A 150 8.80 3.24 4.09
CA TYR A 150 9.09 1.80 4.04
C TYR A 150 8.62 1.18 2.72
N VAL A 151 7.38 1.44 2.31
CA VAL A 151 6.84 0.92 1.04
C VAL A 151 7.68 1.41 -0.14
N LEU A 152 8.07 2.69 -0.15
CA LEU A 152 8.93 3.24 -1.19
C LEU A 152 10.31 2.56 -1.22
N SER A 153 10.98 2.43 -0.08
CA SER A 153 12.36 1.93 -0.02
C SER A 153 12.47 0.41 -0.13
N CYS A 154 11.51 -0.33 0.41
CA CYS A 154 11.60 -1.78 0.58
C CYS A 154 10.75 -2.57 -0.42
N ILE A 155 9.76 -1.93 -1.05
CA ILE A 155 8.85 -2.59 -1.98
C ILE A 155 8.99 -1.97 -3.37
N VAL A 156 8.75 -0.66 -3.51
CA VAL A 156 8.76 0.03 -4.82
C VAL A 156 10.16 0.08 -5.43
N ALA A 157 11.17 0.50 -4.66
CA ALA A 157 12.53 0.65 -5.18
C ALA A 157 13.16 -0.67 -5.69
N PRO A 158 13.01 -1.83 -5.00
CA PRO A 158 13.46 -3.12 -5.55
C PRO A 158 12.76 -3.50 -6.86
N LEU A 159 11.44 -3.25 -6.98
CA LEU A 159 10.70 -3.52 -8.22
C LEU A 159 11.17 -2.61 -9.37
N ALA A 160 11.40 -1.32 -9.09
CA ALA A 160 11.96 -0.38 -10.05
C ALA A 160 13.36 -0.80 -10.53
N SER A 161 14.18 -1.31 -9.62
CA SER A 161 15.51 -1.83 -9.95
C SER A 161 15.43 -3.01 -10.92
N ASP A 162 14.51 -3.96 -10.70
CA ASP A 162 14.31 -5.05 -11.65
C ASP A 162 13.81 -4.52 -13.00
N LEU A 163 12.85 -3.58 -13.03
CA LEU A 163 12.37 -2.97 -14.29
C LEU A 163 13.48 -2.30 -15.10
N SER A 164 14.39 -1.60 -14.43
CA SER A 164 15.55 -0.98 -15.08
C SER A 164 16.47 -2.01 -15.74
N SER A 165 16.61 -3.21 -15.15
CA SER A 165 17.38 -4.31 -15.73
C SER A 165 16.74 -4.90 -17.00
N PHE A 166 15.43 -4.71 -17.19
CA PHE A 166 14.71 -5.05 -18.41
C PHE A 166 14.68 -3.90 -19.43
N GLY A 167 15.38 -2.79 -19.16
CA GLY A 167 15.41 -1.61 -20.03
C GLY A 167 14.14 -0.75 -19.95
N VAL A 168 13.25 -0.99 -18.98
CA VAL A 168 12.09 -0.14 -18.74
C VAL A 168 12.54 1.12 -18.01
N THR A 169 12.44 2.26 -18.68
CA THR A 169 12.70 3.56 -18.07
C THR A 169 11.42 4.04 -17.41
N LEU A 170 11.39 3.99 -16.08
CA LEU A 170 10.33 4.63 -15.31
C LEU A 170 10.60 6.13 -15.33
N GLU A 171 9.87 6.88 -16.15
CA GLU A 171 9.89 8.34 -16.05
C GLU A 171 9.53 8.71 -14.61
N ARG A 172 10.44 9.42 -13.93
CA ARG A 172 10.32 9.80 -12.52
C ARG A 172 9.03 10.60 -12.32
N SER A 173 7.96 9.91 -11.99
CA SER A 173 6.69 10.52 -11.59
C SER A 173 6.71 10.94 -10.11
N HIS A 174 7.90 11.08 -9.50
CA HIS A 174 8.09 11.30 -8.07
C HIS A 174 8.18 12.78 -7.66
N ASP A 175 8.08 13.73 -8.58
CA ASP A 175 8.17 15.16 -8.25
C ASP A 175 6.93 15.74 -7.54
N CYS A 176 5.84 14.97 -7.37
CA CYS A 176 4.64 15.43 -6.67
C CYS A 176 4.66 15.24 -5.14
N ALA A 177 5.54 14.41 -4.56
CA ALA A 177 5.43 14.04 -3.14
C ALA A 177 6.25 14.92 -2.17
N SER A 178 7.14 15.78 -2.67
CA SER A 178 8.02 16.61 -1.85
C SER A 178 7.45 18.01 -1.54
N HIS A 179 6.36 18.43 -2.19
CA HIS A 179 5.85 19.79 -2.05
C HIS A 179 4.83 19.99 -0.90
N ASP A 180 4.24 18.92 -0.37
CA ASP A 180 3.14 19.02 0.62
C ASP A 180 3.61 19.00 2.09
N MET A 181 4.85 18.62 2.38
CA MET A 181 5.35 18.53 3.76
C MET A 181 5.89 19.83 4.35
N ASN A 182 5.90 20.93 3.57
CA ASN A 182 6.47 22.21 4.01
C ASN A 182 5.46 23.38 4.11
N LYS A 183 4.16 23.15 3.90
CA LYS A 183 3.16 24.24 3.96
C LYS A 183 2.44 24.44 5.29
N GLU A 184 2.62 23.55 6.28
CA GLU A 184 1.96 23.67 7.60
C GLU A 184 2.78 24.38 8.69
N ARG A 185 3.93 25.00 8.37
CA ARG A 185 4.80 25.64 9.39
C ARG A 185 5.00 27.15 9.29
N LEU A 186 4.23 27.86 8.49
CA LEU A 186 4.36 29.32 8.37
C LEU A 186 3.01 30.02 8.42
N HIS A 187 2.29 29.91 9.53
CA HIS A 187 1.30 30.91 9.96
C HIS A 187 1.05 30.82 11.46
N GLU A 188 2.07 31.12 12.27
CA GLU A 188 1.85 31.45 13.68
C GLU A 188 2.90 32.48 14.13
N ALA A 189 2.77 33.69 13.59
CA ALA A 189 3.41 34.87 14.16
C ALA A 189 2.46 36.05 14.00
N SER A 190 2.22 36.72 15.13
CA SER A 190 1.58 38.03 15.30
C SER A 190 0.06 38.01 15.57
N VAL A 191 -0.28 37.79 16.84
CA VAL A 191 -1.46 38.44 17.45
C VAL A 191 -0.96 39.38 18.54
N PRO A 192 -1.28 40.69 18.47
CA PRO A 192 -0.99 41.62 19.56
C PRO A 192 -2.03 41.49 20.68
N THR A 193 -1.50 41.51 21.89
CA THR A 193 -2.23 41.57 23.16
C THR A 193 -3.12 42.81 23.24
N LEU A 194 -4.43 42.62 23.43
CA LEU A 194 -5.30 43.66 23.97
C LEU A 194 -6.21 43.04 25.03
N ALA A 195 -6.08 43.53 26.25
CA ALA A 195 -6.91 43.15 27.39
C ALA A 195 -8.32 43.73 27.22
N THR A 196 -9.36 42.93 27.45
CA THR A 196 -10.60 43.41 28.08
C THR A 196 -11.32 42.27 28.79
N ASP A 197 -11.71 42.58 30.01
CA ASP A 197 -12.44 41.77 30.97
C ASP A 197 -13.89 41.45 30.56
N LYS A 198 -14.42 40.46 31.28
CA LYS A 198 -15.84 40.25 31.66
C LYS A 198 -16.82 39.47 30.75
N GLN A 199 -17.15 38.31 31.31
CA GLN A 199 -18.49 37.79 31.64
C GLN A 199 -19.33 37.00 30.62
N GLU A 200 -19.82 35.90 31.20
CA GLU A 200 -21.13 35.26 31.06
C GLU A 200 -21.32 34.11 30.06
N ALA A 201 -21.72 33.00 30.67
CA ALA A 201 -22.18 31.78 30.09
C ALA A 201 -23.41 31.98 29.21
N LYS A 202 -23.51 31.20 28.13
CA LYS A 202 -24.75 30.61 27.65
C LYS A 202 -24.48 29.43 26.72
N SER A 203 -25.17 28.36 27.06
CA SER A 203 -25.42 27.13 26.34
C SER A 203 -26.10 27.36 24.98
N ALA A 204 -25.62 26.69 23.93
CA ALA A 204 -26.37 26.33 22.72
C ALA A 204 -25.60 25.23 21.98
N SER A 205 -26.17 24.03 21.88
CA SER A 205 -26.87 23.54 20.69
C SER A 205 -25.94 23.28 19.50
N TRP A 206 -25.40 22.07 19.43
CA TRP A 206 -24.77 21.57 18.21
C TRP A 206 -25.82 20.80 17.41
N SER A 207 -26.37 21.45 16.39
CA SER A 207 -27.09 20.81 15.31
C SER A 207 -26.49 21.25 13.99
N SER A 208 -26.47 20.33 13.03
CA SER A 208 -26.15 20.55 11.61
C SER A 208 -24.66 20.54 11.24
N TYR A 209 -24.17 19.36 10.83
CA TYR A 209 -23.21 19.31 9.73
C TYR A 209 -23.95 18.82 8.49
N LYS A 210 -24.10 19.76 7.54
CA LYS A 210 -24.62 19.55 6.20
C LYS A 210 -23.59 18.76 5.38
N SER A 211 -24.07 17.69 4.73
CA SER A 211 -23.39 17.06 3.60
C SER A 211 -23.13 18.08 2.49
N THR A 212 -21.90 18.13 2.00
CA THR A 212 -21.59 18.71 0.69
C THR A 212 -21.16 17.59 -0.24
N ASN A 213 -22.02 17.30 -1.21
CA ASN A 213 -21.72 16.51 -2.39
C ASN A 213 -20.78 17.32 -3.28
N LEU A 214 -19.70 16.70 -3.76
CA LEU A 214 -18.93 17.18 -4.90
C LEU A 214 -18.88 16.05 -5.93
N SER A 215 -19.81 16.15 -6.87
CA SER A 215 -19.86 15.41 -8.12
C SER A 215 -18.95 16.08 -9.14
N ASN A 216 -17.92 15.37 -9.60
CA ASN A 216 -17.26 15.59 -10.90
C ASN A 216 -17.08 14.16 -11.46
N GLY A 217 -17.65 13.72 -12.59
CA GLY A 217 -18.01 14.46 -13.80
C GLY A 217 -16.92 14.28 -14.85
N ILE A 218 -16.64 13.05 -15.28
CA ILE A 218 -15.85 12.77 -16.49
C ILE A 218 -16.73 11.94 -17.43
N THR A 219 -17.26 12.61 -18.44
CA THR A 219 -17.91 12.04 -19.63
C THR A 219 -16.83 11.62 -20.62
N PHE A 220 -16.81 10.35 -21.03
CA PHE A 220 -16.11 9.92 -22.24
C PHE A 220 -17.06 9.99 -23.43
N SER A 221 -16.68 10.84 -24.39
CA SER A 221 -17.32 11.01 -25.69
C SER A 221 -16.90 9.85 -26.59
N SER A 222 -17.87 9.12 -27.13
CA SER A 222 -17.68 8.04 -28.09
C SER A 222 -18.28 8.46 -29.42
N ASP A 223 -17.46 9.05 -30.27
CA ASP A 223 -17.70 9.35 -31.69
C ASP A 223 -16.29 9.38 -32.34
N LEU A 224 -15.96 8.84 -33.50
CA LEU A 224 -16.63 8.04 -34.54
C LEU A 224 -15.53 7.62 -35.56
N TYR A 225 -15.91 6.81 -36.57
CA TYR A 225 -15.21 6.35 -37.78
C TYR A 225 -14.49 4.98 -37.66
N VAL A 226 -14.98 3.87 -38.23
CA VAL A 226 -15.50 3.57 -39.60
C VAL A 226 -14.48 3.88 -40.69
N ILE A 227 -13.69 2.87 -41.10
CA ILE A 227 -13.81 2.14 -42.38
C ILE A 227 -13.44 0.67 -42.10
#